data_AF-A0A5P3XIX0-F1
#
_entry.id   AF-A0A5P3XIX0-F1
#
_cell.length_a   1.000
_cell.length_b   1.000
_cell.length_c   1.000
_cell.angle_alpha   90.00
_cell.angle_beta   90.00
_cell.angle_gamma   90.00
#
_symmetry.space_group_name_H-M   'P 1'
#
loop_
_entity.id
_entity.type
_entity.pdbx_description
1 polymer ?
#
loop_
_entity_poly.entity_id
_entity_poly.type
_entity_poly.pdbx_seq_one_letter_code
_entity_poly.pdbx_strand_id
1 'polypeptide(L)'
;MNKKLSITILGLAVFSFILVLLGVIINQPKHELVDIKGDRNEIGDVLFISQTQNGLYGNVQTITSKDKFTVKKNSKSIYNLSENTKVKDEHKEMFKNVHQDNQRYCSEENIGYIEDRGINYTGTGDANLSFKIVNKNLRSGNVEEYDLNLPKSFDGESNFSYGLTVGIKNEDIYILSSVSEDVEYSAKGNITGSGDVAIDIYKFNLNKKEIDKVGEFVQKKKDSEIIISNNQICFEYEDKLYSTIETYPNDKKKNGEVYLIYYDMKKNKFEYMEGPIINNKDIESIDTDTIQYSIENGKLYLLNKNDKDESYTNIIQYTIDLKNNKIDKNKEYKVEKLNEMSHIESFRVINKKLYLCMGSYKAIRGEYSGDEDLKNTIVVVDEKNGNTLYMGEYIEEKPEDSTNFILKNNEI
;
A
#
# COMPACT_ATOMS: atom_id res chain seq x y z
N MET A 1 -24.20 -47.37 21.21
CA MET A 1 -24.90 -46.29 21.93
C MET A 1 -25.57 -45.37 20.92
N ASN A 2 -26.87 -45.55 20.65
CA ASN A 2 -27.65 -44.60 19.86
C ASN A 2 -28.23 -43.52 20.79
N LYS A 3 -27.50 -42.42 20.98
CA LYS A 3 -28.03 -41.26 21.70
C LYS A 3 -28.96 -40.50 20.76
N LYS A 4 -30.26 -40.82 20.78
CA LYS A 4 -31.29 -39.97 20.16
C LYS A 4 -31.38 -38.69 21.00
N LEU A 5 -30.97 -37.56 20.42
CA LEU A 5 -31.25 -36.25 21.02
C LEU A 5 -32.76 -36.12 21.23
N SER A 6 -33.18 -35.69 22.43
CA SER A 6 -34.59 -35.38 22.70
C SER A 6 -35.06 -34.25 21.78
N ILE A 7 -36.25 -34.39 21.18
CA ILE A 7 -36.88 -33.38 20.32
C ILE A 7 -36.94 -32.01 21.02
N THR A 8 -37.10 -32.00 22.34
CA THR A 8 -37.12 -30.78 23.16
C THR A 8 -35.77 -30.05 23.16
N ILE A 9 -34.66 -30.81 23.22
CA ILE A 9 -33.30 -30.25 23.17
C ILE A 9 -33.02 -29.69 21.76
N LEU A 10 -33.47 -30.39 20.72
CA LEU A 10 -33.35 -29.92 19.34
C LEU A 10 -34.16 -28.64 19.11
N GLY A 11 -35.39 -28.56 19.66
CA GLY A 11 -36.23 -27.37 19.58
C GLY A 11 -35.62 -26.16 20.28
N LEU A 12 -35.06 -26.35 21.49
CA LEU A 12 -34.34 -25.29 22.20
C LEU A 12 -33.09 -24.83 21.44
N ALA A 13 -32.32 -25.75 20.87
CA ALA A 13 -31.14 -25.40 20.08
C ALA A 13 -31.51 -24.56 18.84
N VAL A 14 -32.52 -24.99 18.07
CA VAL A 14 -32.98 -24.27 16.88
C VAL A 14 -33.54 -22.89 17.25
N PHE A 15 -34.31 -22.79 18.33
CA PHE A 15 -34.86 -21.51 18.78
C PHE A 15 -33.76 -20.53 19.23
N SER A 16 -32.75 -21.02 19.95
CA SER A 16 -31.58 -20.21 20.30
C SER A 16 -30.82 -19.73 19.06
N PHE A 17 -30.65 -20.58 18.04
CA PHE A 17 -30.06 -20.17 16.76
C PHE A 17 -30.88 -19.07 16.06
N ILE A 18 -32.22 -19.19 16.07
CA ILE A 18 -33.11 -18.17 15.49
C ILE A 18 -33.00 -16.85 16.26
N LEU A 19 -32.94 -16.88 17.59
CA LEU A 19 -32.77 -15.66 18.40
C LEU A 19 -31.41 -15.00 18.18
N VAL A 20 -30.34 -15.79 18.05
CA VAL A 20 -29.02 -15.27 17.68
C VAL A 20 -29.07 -14.64 16.28
N LEU A 21 -29.67 -15.32 15.30
CA LEU A 21 -29.83 -14.78 13.94
C LEU A 21 -30.66 -13.49 13.90
N LEU A 22 -31.75 -13.40 14.69
CA LEU A 22 -32.57 -12.19 14.78
C LEU A 22 -31.83 -11.05 15.48
N GLY A 23 -31.10 -11.33 16.55
CA GLY A 23 -30.21 -10.35 17.19
C GLY A 23 -29.14 -9.82 16.23
N VAL A 24 -28.59 -10.70 15.39
CA VAL A 24 -27.63 -10.36 14.33
C VAL A 24 -28.26 -9.51 13.22
N ILE A 25 -29.57 -9.64 12.94
CA ILE A 25 -30.26 -8.79 11.95
C ILE A 25 -30.59 -7.41 12.53
N ILE A 26 -30.90 -7.32 13.82
CA ILE A 26 -31.35 -6.07 14.46
C ILE A 26 -30.16 -5.18 14.84
N ASN A 27 -29.03 -5.74 15.28
CA ASN A 27 -27.82 -4.99 15.66
C ASN A 27 -26.85 -4.74 14.49
N GLN A 28 -27.36 -4.56 13.28
CA GLN A 28 -26.50 -4.31 12.13
C GLN A 28 -26.08 -2.84 12.08
N PRO A 29 -24.78 -2.56 11.91
CA PRO A 29 -24.32 -1.18 11.77
C PRO A 29 -25.00 -0.55 10.55
N LYS A 30 -25.52 0.66 10.76
CA LYS A 30 -26.01 1.48 9.65
C LYS A 30 -24.81 2.04 8.89
N HIS A 31 -24.86 1.91 7.57
CA HIS A 31 -23.91 2.54 6.67
C HIS A 31 -24.68 3.56 5.84
N GLU A 32 -24.26 4.82 5.89
CA GLU A 32 -24.84 5.92 5.12
C GLU A 32 -23.72 6.75 4.48
N LEU A 33 -24.05 7.43 3.38
CA LEU A 33 -23.18 8.41 2.74
C LEU A 33 -23.88 9.76 2.76
N VAL A 34 -23.28 10.72 3.46
CA VAL A 34 -23.78 12.09 3.55
C VAL A 34 -22.97 12.97 2.60
N ASP A 35 -23.65 13.65 1.67
CA ASP A 35 -23.02 14.63 0.80
C ASP A 35 -22.69 15.89 1.61
N ILE A 36 -21.41 16.27 1.65
CA ILE A 36 -20.94 17.43 2.42
C ILE A 36 -20.80 18.65 1.52
N LYS A 37 -20.21 18.46 0.33
CA LYS A 37 -19.85 19.57 -0.56
C LYS A 37 -19.81 19.13 -2.01
N GLY A 38 -20.16 20.05 -2.92
CA GLY A 38 -20.04 19.84 -4.35
C GLY A 38 -21.13 18.95 -4.95
N ASP A 39 -20.89 18.42 -6.14
CA ASP A 39 -21.84 17.58 -6.87
C ASP A 39 -21.34 16.15 -6.98
N ARG A 40 -22.11 15.19 -6.46
CA ARG A 40 -21.80 13.75 -6.54
C ARG A 40 -21.59 13.26 -7.97
N ASN A 41 -22.17 13.93 -8.98
CA ASN A 41 -21.92 13.64 -10.39
C ASN A 41 -20.45 13.77 -10.78
N GLU A 42 -19.67 14.57 -10.04
CA GLU A 42 -18.25 14.77 -10.29
C GLU A 42 -17.38 13.52 -9.99
N ILE A 43 -17.93 12.52 -9.29
CA ILE A 43 -17.32 11.19 -9.19
C ILE A 43 -17.14 10.56 -10.58
N GLY A 44 -18.04 10.83 -11.53
CA GLY A 44 -17.94 10.30 -12.89
C GLY A 44 -18.04 8.77 -12.96
N ASP A 45 -17.18 8.15 -13.77
CA ASP A 45 -17.16 6.70 -14.01
C ASP A 45 -16.17 5.96 -13.09
N VAL A 46 -15.96 6.51 -11.90
CA VAL A 46 -15.14 5.98 -10.82
C VAL A 46 -16.04 5.48 -9.70
N LEU A 47 -15.57 4.47 -8.98
CA LEU A 47 -16.22 3.84 -7.84
C LEU A 47 -15.28 3.91 -6.65
N PHE A 48 -15.78 4.45 -5.55
CA PHE A 48 -15.14 4.28 -4.25
C PHE A 48 -15.70 3.02 -3.61
N ILE A 49 -14.82 2.12 -3.20
CA ILE A 49 -15.21 0.89 -2.54
C ILE A 49 -14.50 0.83 -1.19
N SER A 50 -15.26 0.68 -0.11
CA SER A 50 -14.72 0.30 1.18
C SER A 50 -15.05 -1.15 1.44
N GLN A 51 -14.09 -1.93 1.92
CA GLN A 51 -14.31 -3.31 2.33
C GLN A 51 -13.83 -3.53 3.77
N THR A 52 -14.74 -4.01 4.59
CA THR A 52 -14.53 -4.21 6.02
C THR A 52 -14.70 -5.69 6.34
N GLN A 53 -13.71 -6.28 7.01
CA GLN A 53 -13.74 -7.69 7.39
C GLN A 53 -14.50 -7.86 8.71
N ASN A 54 -15.74 -8.32 8.65
CA ASN A 54 -16.56 -8.50 9.84
C ASN A 54 -16.50 -9.95 10.35
N GLY A 55 -15.34 -10.38 10.85
CA GLY A 55 -15.15 -11.68 11.52
C GLY A 55 -15.86 -12.89 10.87
N LEU A 56 -16.75 -13.54 11.61
CA LEU A 56 -17.55 -14.70 11.17
C LEU A 56 -18.62 -14.37 10.11
N TYR A 57 -18.88 -13.08 9.84
CA TYR A 57 -20.00 -12.56 9.04
C TYR A 57 -19.59 -12.21 7.60
N GLY A 58 -18.36 -12.55 7.19
CA GLY A 58 -17.83 -12.24 5.87
C GLY A 58 -17.57 -10.75 5.67
N ASN A 59 -17.23 -10.36 4.43
CA ASN A 59 -16.87 -8.98 4.14
C ASN A 59 -18.10 -8.12 3.88
N VAL A 60 -18.19 -6.97 4.55
CA VAL A 60 -19.11 -5.89 4.19
C VAL A 60 -18.41 -5.00 3.18
N GLN A 61 -19.10 -4.64 2.11
CA GLN A 61 -18.58 -3.78 1.07
C GLN A 61 -19.53 -2.62 0.82
N THR A 62 -19.05 -1.40 0.99
CA THR A 62 -19.75 -0.19 0.55
C THR A 62 -19.23 0.22 -0.82
N ILE A 63 -20.13 0.59 -1.72
CA ILE A 63 -19.79 1.04 -3.08
C ILE A 63 -20.48 2.37 -3.30
N THR A 64 -19.68 3.41 -3.51
CA THR A 64 -20.13 4.74 -3.87
C THR A 64 -19.80 5.06 -5.31
N SER A 65 -20.80 5.58 -6.01
CA SER A 65 -20.73 6.05 -7.39
C SER A 65 -21.47 7.38 -7.51
N LYS A 66 -21.39 8.02 -8.69
CA LYS A 66 -22.23 9.19 -8.99
C LYS A 66 -23.72 8.93 -8.82
N ASP A 67 -24.19 7.73 -9.16
CA ASP A 67 -25.63 7.40 -9.23
C ASP A 67 -26.19 6.87 -7.91
N LYS A 68 -25.38 6.18 -7.12
CA LYS A 68 -25.84 5.46 -5.93
C LYS A 68 -24.73 5.15 -4.93
N PHE A 69 -25.16 5.02 -3.68
CA PHE A 69 -24.45 4.34 -2.60
C PHE A 69 -25.11 2.98 -2.35
N THR A 70 -24.33 1.91 -2.30
CA THR A 70 -24.85 0.55 -2.05
C THR A 70 -24.00 -0.20 -1.05
N VAL A 71 -24.64 -1.02 -0.23
CA VAL A 71 -23.98 -1.86 0.77
C VAL A 71 -24.23 -3.32 0.41
N LYS A 72 -23.15 -4.08 0.19
CA LYS A 72 -23.19 -5.52 -0.07
C LYS A 72 -22.62 -6.27 1.12
N LYS A 73 -23.34 -7.29 1.57
CA LYS A 73 -22.91 -8.20 2.65
C LYS A 73 -22.41 -9.51 2.06
N ASN A 74 -21.52 -10.20 2.75
CA ASN A 74 -20.88 -11.43 2.27
C ASN A 74 -20.21 -11.23 0.90
N SER A 75 -19.62 -10.05 0.69
CA SER A 75 -18.90 -9.75 -0.55
C SER A 75 -17.65 -10.61 -0.66
N LYS A 76 -17.26 -10.96 -1.89
CA LYS A 76 -15.92 -11.53 -2.12
C LYS A 76 -14.88 -10.46 -1.83
N SER A 77 -13.73 -10.87 -1.29
CA SER A 77 -12.59 -9.97 -1.12
C SER A 77 -12.22 -9.33 -2.46
N ILE A 78 -12.04 -8.01 -2.43
CA ILE A 78 -11.36 -7.29 -3.51
C ILE A 78 -9.88 -7.32 -3.18
N TYR A 79 -9.08 -7.67 -4.17
CA TYR A 79 -7.64 -7.58 -4.10
C TYR A 79 -7.27 -6.37 -4.94
N ASN A 80 -6.66 -5.34 -4.32
CA ASN A 80 -6.15 -4.21 -5.09
C ASN A 80 -5.05 -4.77 -5.99
N LEU A 81 -5.25 -4.76 -7.29
CA LEU A 81 -4.19 -5.09 -8.23
C LEU A 81 -3.93 -3.78 -8.95
N SER A 82 -3.02 -2.98 -8.37
CA SER A 82 -2.44 -1.86 -9.10
C SER A 82 -2.00 -2.39 -10.47
N GLU A 83 -2.68 -1.89 -11.50
CA GLU A 83 -2.74 -2.43 -12.86
C GLU A 83 -3.44 -3.79 -13.01
N ASN A 84 -4.75 -3.70 -13.24
CA ASN A 84 -5.64 -4.75 -13.75
C ASN A 84 -5.15 -5.28 -15.10
N THR A 85 -4.25 -6.26 -15.05
CA THR A 85 -4.22 -7.29 -16.09
C THR A 85 -5.35 -8.26 -15.79
N LYS A 86 -6.25 -8.47 -16.75
CA LYS A 86 -7.37 -9.44 -16.65
C LYS A 86 -6.97 -10.79 -16.04
N VAL A 87 -5.72 -11.21 -16.30
CA VAL A 87 -5.10 -12.43 -15.75
C VAL A 87 -4.97 -12.38 -14.22
N LYS A 88 -4.56 -11.26 -13.64
CA LYS A 88 -4.48 -11.09 -12.18
C LYS A 88 -5.88 -11.18 -11.56
N ASP A 89 -6.91 -10.62 -12.19
CA ASP A 89 -8.30 -10.69 -11.70
C ASP A 89 -8.86 -12.12 -11.71
N GLU A 90 -8.62 -12.88 -12.78
CA GLU A 90 -9.07 -14.27 -12.91
C GLU A 90 -8.41 -15.21 -11.88
N HIS A 91 -7.28 -14.79 -11.32
CA HIS A 91 -6.50 -15.59 -10.37
C HIS A 91 -6.35 -14.93 -9.01
N LYS A 92 -7.04 -13.82 -8.73
CA LYS A 92 -6.90 -13.02 -7.51
C LYS A 92 -7.07 -13.77 -6.20
N GLU A 93 -7.84 -14.87 -6.24
CA GLU A 93 -8.01 -15.80 -5.12
C GLU A 93 -6.69 -16.46 -4.68
N MET A 94 -5.59 -16.36 -5.43
CA MET A 94 -4.28 -16.81 -4.96
C MET A 94 -3.61 -15.81 -4.02
N PHE A 95 -4.00 -14.53 -4.06
CA PHE A 95 -3.37 -13.46 -3.29
C PHE A 95 -4.04 -13.21 -1.94
N LYS A 96 -4.86 -14.14 -1.44
CA LYS A 96 -5.66 -13.93 -0.21
C LYS A 96 -4.82 -13.57 1.00
N ASN A 97 -3.61 -14.09 1.03
CA ASN A 97 -2.70 -13.99 2.17
C ASN A 97 -1.57 -12.98 1.93
N VAL A 98 -1.63 -12.19 0.84
CA VAL A 98 -0.59 -11.24 0.47
C VAL A 98 -1.14 -9.84 0.52
N HIS A 99 -0.67 -9.06 1.49
CA HIS A 99 -1.20 -7.72 1.73
C HIS A 99 -0.56 -6.65 0.85
N GLN A 100 0.69 -6.85 0.41
CA GLN A 100 1.46 -5.86 -0.33
C GLN A 100 1.45 -6.11 -1.84
N ASP A 101 1.14 -5.08 -2.64
CA ASP A 101 1.07 -5.17 -4.10
C ASP A 101 2.45 -5.40 -4.74
N ASN A 102 3.50 -4.77 -4.20
CA ASN A 102 4.89 -4.89 -4.64
C ASN A 102 5.50 -6.28 -4.44
N GLN A 103 4.78 -7.19 -3.78
CA GLN A 103 5.16 -8.57 -3.56
C GLN A 103 4.48 -9.55 -4.54
N ARG A 104 3.76 -9.04 -5.55
CA ARG A 104 3.04 -9.85 -6.54
C ARG A 104 3.63 -9.65 -7.94
N TYR A 105 3.61 -10.71 -8.75
CA TYR A 105 4.11 -10.67 -10.13
C TYR A 105 3.18 -11.44 -11.08
N CYS A 106 3.21 -11.07 -12.36
CA CYS A 106 2.46 -11.75 -13.41
C CYS A 106 3.18 -11.60 -14.76
N SER A 107 3.23 -12.70 -15.53
CA SER A 107 3.61 -12.74 -16.93
C SER A 107 2.57 -13.53 -17.74
N GLU A 108 2.82 -13.74 -19.03
CA GLU A 108 1.96 -14.56 -19.89
C GLU A 108 1.86 -16.03 -19.42
N GLU A 109 2.89 -16.54 -18.75
CA GLU A 109 2.98 -17.96 -18.39
C GLU A 109 2.86 -18.22 -16.89
N ASN A 110 3.11 -17.21 -16.06
CA ASN A 110 3.25 -17.37 -14.63
C ASN A 110 2.53 -16.23 -13.88
N ILE A 111 1.97 -16.57 -12.74
CA ILE A 111 1.43 -15.60 -11.79
C ILE A 111 1.81 -16.06 -10.39
N GLY A 112 2.17 -15.13 -9.52
CA GLY A 112 2.66 -15.51 -8.21
C GLY A 112 2.95 -14.34 -7.30
N TYR A 113 3.49 -14.66 -6.14
CA TYR A 113 3.85 -13.70 -5.12
C TYR A 113 5.02 -14.20 -4.27
N ILE A 114 5.60 -13.28 -3.52
CA ILE A 114 6.48 -13.58 -2.39
C ILE A 114 5.74 -13.33 -1.08
N GLU A 115 5.88 -14.26 -0.14
CA GLU A 115 5.43 -14.12 1.24
C GLU A 115 6.66 -13.88 2.10
N ASP A 116 6.76 -12.68 2.65
CA ASP A 116 7.83 -12.33 3.59
C ASP A 116 7.73 -13.19 4.86
N ARG A 117 8.84 -13.84 5.22
CA ARG A 117 8.96 -14.68 6.43
C ARG A 117 9.78 -14.00 7.52
N GLY A 118 10.27 -12.79 7.27
CA GLY A 118 11.09 -12.05 8.20
C GLY A 118 12.57 -12.41 8.16
N ILE A 119 13.25 -11.99 9.22
CA ILE A 119 14.68 -12.22 9.40
C ILE A 119 14.91 -13.57 10.07
N ASN A 120 15.81 -14.36 9.49
CA ASN A 120 16.30 -15.61 10.03
C ASN A 120 17.70 -15.42 10.61
N TYR A 121 17.87 -15.61 11.92
CA TYR A 121 19.14 -15.49 12.62
C TYR A 121 19.89 -16.82 12.60
N THR A 122 21.11 -16.83 12.06
CA THR A 122 21.84 -18.06 11.70
C THR A 122 22.55 -18.74 12.87
N GLY A 123 22.38 -18.28 14.12
CA GLY A 123 23.08 -18.81 15.29
C GLY A 123 24.59 -18.55 15.32
N THR A 124 25.15 -18.00 14.23
CA THR A 124 26.55 -17.54 14.12
C THR A 124 26.70 -16.03 14.40
N GLY A 125 25.60 -15.35 14.69
CA GLY A 125 25.55 -13.88 14.81
C GLY A 125 25.11 -13.18 13.53
N ASP A 126 24.93 -13.91 12.42
CA ASP A 126 24.43 -13.34 11.17
C ASP A 126 22.91 -13.44 11.04
N ALA A 127 22.34 -12.64 10.15
CA ALA A 127 20.93 -12.61 9.82
C ALA A 127 20.73 -12.66 8.30
N ASN A 128 19.73 -13.41 7.82
CA ASN A 128 19.34 -13.44 6.41
C ASN A 128 17.85 -13.16 6.26
N LEU A 129 17.46 -12.48 5.19
CA LEU A 129 16.04 -12.30 4.85
C LEU A 129 15.46 -13.59 4.29
N SER A 130 14.38 -14.07 4.88
CA SER A 130 13.67 -15.29 4.49
C SER A 130 12.32 -14.94 3.86
N PHE A 131 11.94 -15.71 2.84
CA PHE A 131 10.67 -15.51 2.14
C PHE A 131 10.26 -16.82 1.46
N LYS A 132 8.99 -16.89 1.08
CA LYS A 132 8.45 -17.99 0.28
C LYS A 132 7.96 -17.47 -1.07
N ILE A 133 8.39 -18.08 -2.17
CA ILE A 133 7.80 -17.85 -3.49
C ILE A 133 6.62 -18.81 -3.66
N VAL A 134 5.47 -18.29 -4.06
CA VAL A 134 4.34 -19.10 -4.55
C VAL A 134 4.12 -18.75 -6.01
N ASN A 135 4.32 -19.72 -6.90
CA ASN A 135 4.19 -19.55 -8.34
C ASN A 135 3.11 -20.48 -8.90
N LYS A 136 2.24 -19.97 -9.76
CA LYS A 136 1.28 -20.74 -10.54
C LYS A 136 1.61 -20.60 -12.02
N ASN A 137 1.85 -21.74 -12.67
CA ASN A 137 1.94 -21.77 -14.13
C ASN A 137 0.53 -21.70 -14.73
N LEU A 138 0.29 -20.72 -15.58
CA LEU A 138 -1.02 -20.43 -16.17
C LEU A 138 -1.45 -21.46 -17.22
N ARG A 139 -0.49 -22.16 -17.86
CA ARG A 139 -0.79 -23.19 -18.86
C ARG A 139 -1.15 -24.53 -18.24
N SER A 140 -0.36 -24.99 -17.26
CA SER A 140 -0.58 -26.29 -16.60
C SER A 140 -1.54 -26.21 -15.42
N GLY A 141 -1.69 -25.02 -14.82
CA GLY A 141 -2.44 -24.82 -13.58
C GLY A 141 -1.69 -25.26 -12.32
N ASN A 142 -0.46 -25.80 -12.46
CA ASN A 142 0.34 -26.26 -11.33
C ASN A 142 0.78 -25.08 -10.46
N VAL A 143 0.71 -25.28 -9.14
CA VAL A 143 1.22 -24.35 -8.13
C VAL A 143 2.45 -24.97 -7.48
N GLU A 144 3.53 -24.20 -7.42
CA GLU A 144 4.78 -24.57 -6.77
C GLU A 144 5.13 -23.54 -5.70
N GLU A 145 5.74 -24.02 -4.61
CA GLU A 145 6.14 -23.21 -3.47
C GLU A 145 7.62 -23.44 -3.17
N TYR A 146 8.33 -22.36 -2.83
CA TYR A 146 9.77 -22.38 -2.57
C TYR A 146 10.09 -21.52 -1.34
N ASP A 147 10.50 -22.14 -0.23
CA ASP A 147 11.06 -21.43 0.92
C ASP A 147 12.54 -21.14 0.67
N LEU A 148 12.92 -19.86 0.74
CA LEU A 148 14.22 -19.36 0.34
C LEU A 148 14.76 -18.37 1.38
N ASN A 149 16.08 -18.19 1.37
CA ASN A 149 16.76 -17.10 2.05
C ASN A 149 17.58 -16.32 1.03
N LEU A 150 17.70 -15.01 1.21
CA LEU A 150 18.62 -14.23 0.41
C LEU A 150 20.07 -14.70 0.68
N PRO A 151 20.90 -14.86 -0.37
CA PRO A 151 22.30 -15.26 -0.21
C PRO A 151 23.16 -14.32 0.63
N LYS A 152 22.82 -13.03 0.68
CA LYS A 152 23.55 -12.04 1.49
C LYS A 152 23.11 -12.15 2.95
N SER A 153 24.10 -12.20 3.83
CA SER A 153 23.93 -12.10 5.27
C SER A 153 24.19 -10.67 5.74
N PHE A 154 23.54 -10.32 6.83
CA PHE A 154 23.60 -9.03 7.52
C PHE A 154 24.01 -9.26 8.99
N ASP A 155 24.42 -8.22 9.69
CA ASP A 155 24.81 -8.31 11.11
C ASP A 155 23.59 -8.55 12.02
N GLY A 156 23.46 -9.74 12.59
CA GLY A 156 22.29 -10.10 13.41
C GLY A 156 22.09 -9.26 14.67
N GLU A 157 23.06 -8.44 15.08
CA GLU A 157 22.90 -7.49 16.20
C GLU A 157 22.34 -6.12 15.78
N SER A 158 22.32 -5.81 14.48
CA SER A 158 21.80 -4.54 13.95
C SER A 158 20.26 -4.51 13.94
N ASN A 159 19.70 -3.30 14.03
CA ASN A 159 18.29 -3.08 13.74
C ASN A 159 18.12 -2.85 12.24
N PHE A 160 17.15 -3.52 11.62
CA PHE A 160 16.96 -3.47 10.17
C PHE A 160 15.58 -2.93 9.80
N SER A 161 15.57 -2.11 8.76
CA SER A 161 14.38 -1.89 7.94
C SER A 161 14.62 -2.47 6.57
N TYR A 162 13.66 -3.20 6.02
CA TYR A 162 13.78 -3.77 4.68
C TYR A 162 12.47 -3.75 3.91
N GLY A 163 12.58 -3.85 2.59
CA GLY A 163 11.47 -3.94 1.65
C GLY A 163 11.84 -4.85 0.49
N LEU A 164 10.84 -5.60 0.00
CA LEU A 164 11.00 -6.49 -1.15
C LEU A 164 10.05 -6.04 -2.28
N THR A 165 10.59 -5.86 -3.47
CA THR A 165 9.81 -5.64 -4.70
C THR A 165 10.08 -6.77 -5.67
N VAL A 166 9.03 -7.35 -6.24
CA VAL A 166 9.16 -8.50 -7.13
C VAL A 166 8.64 -8.20 -8.53
N GLY A 167 9.30 -8.78 -9.53
CA GLY A 167 8.82 -8.87 -10.89
C GLY A 167 9.20 -10.20 -11.50
N ILE A 168 8.58 -10.52 -12.64
CA ILE A 168 8.89 -11.75 -13.37
C ILE A 168 9.18 -11.41 -14.82
N LYS A 169 10.17 -12.10 -15.39
CA LYS A 169 10.43 -12.05 -16.81
C LYS A 169 10.85 -13.43 -17.30
N ASN A 170 10.07 -13.97 -18.23
CA ASN A 170 10.17 -15.38 -18.64
C ASN A 170 9.99 -16.30 -17.42
N GLU A 171 11.02 -17.08 -17.07
CA GLU A 171 11.08 -18.01 -15.94
C GLU A 171 11.91 -17.47 -14.76
N ASP A 172 12.42 -16.25 -14.89
CA ASP A 172 13.23 -15.59 -13.87
C ASP A 172 12.37 -14.63 -13.05
N ILE A 173 12.29 -14.88 -11.74
CA ILE A 173 11.70 -13.99 -10.75
C ILE A 173 12.80 -13.09 -10.22
N TYR A 174 12.63 -11.79 -10.38
CA TYR A 174 13.55 -10.77 -9.92
C TYR A 174 13.04 -10.19 -8.59
N ILE A 175 13.92 -10.15 -7.59
CA ILE A 175 13.60 -9.71 -6.23
C ILE A 175 14.55 -8.56 -5.90
N LEU A 176 14.03 -7.34 -5.90
CA LEU A 176 14.73 -6.15 -5.45
C LEU A 176 14.58 -6.07 -3.93
N SER A 177 15.70 -6.17 -3.22
CA SER A 177 15.78 -6.06 -1.76
C SER A 177 16.42 -4.74 -1.40
N SER A 178 15.70 -3.93 -0.64
CA SER A 178 16.18 -2.67 -0.07
C SER A 178 16.32 -2.85 1.43
N VAL A 179 17.50 -2.58 1.98
CA VAL A 179 17.81 -2.77 3.42
C VAL A 179 18.55 -1.53 3.93
N SER A 180 18.15 -1.04 5.10
CA SER A 180 18.92 -0.07 5.89
C SER A 180 19.18 -0.61 7.28
N GLU A 181 20.45 -0.57 7.68
CA GLU A 181 20.92 -1.01 8.99
C GLU A 181 21.03 0.19 9.94
N ASP A 182 20.72 -0.03 11.21
CA ASP A 182 20.95 0.89 12.33
C ASP A 182 20.48 2.33 12.08
N VAL A 183 19.25 2.47 11.59
CA VAL A 183 18.62 3.78 11.42
C VAL A 183 18.31 4.37 12.80
N GLU A 184 18.94 5.49 13.12
CA GLU A 184 18.80 6.16 14.41
C GLU A 184 17.84 7.36 14.32
N TYR A 185 17.02 7.53 15.36
CA TYR A 185 16.09 8.64 15.47
C TYR A 185 16.32 9.44 16.75
N SER A 186 16.25 10.77 16.64
CA SER A 186 16.12 11.67 17.79
C SER A 186 14.79 11.46 18.51
N ALA A 187 14.67 11.92 19.76
CA ALA A 187 13.42 11.90 20.53
C ALA A 187 12.23 12.64 19.86
N LYS A 188 12.49 13.42 18.81
CA LYS A 188 11.47 14.12 18.01
C LYS A 188 11.14 13.40 16.70
N GLY A 189 11.63 12.16 16.50
CA GLY A 189 11.41 11.36 15.29
C GLY A 189 12.29 11.72 14.09
N ASN A 190 13.26 12.64 14.23
CA ASN A 190 14.16 12.97 13.12
C ASN A 190 15.29 11.96 13.00
N ILE A 191 15.65 11.57 11.78
CA ILE A 191 16.80 10.70 11.50
C ILE A 191 18.10 11.40 11.92
N THR A 192 18.94 10.71 12.68
CA THR A 192 20.23 11.21 13.20
C THR A 192 21.43 10.38 12.75
N GLY A 193 21.20 9.18 12.23
CA GLY A 193 22.24 8.29 11.75
C GLY A 193 21.66 7.12 10.95
N SER A 194 22.52 6.48 10.18
CA SER A 194 22.27 5.19 9.56
C SER A 194 23.59 4.43 9.38
N GLY A 195 23.51 3.12 9.49
CA GLY A 195 24.56 2.17 9.10
C GLY A 195 24.63 2.03 7.59
N ASP A 196 24.83 0.79 7.13
CA ASP A 196 24.92 0.48 5.71
C ASP A 196 23.53 0.42 5.06
N VAL A 197 23.47 0.83 3.80
CA VAL A 197 22.28 0.72 2.95
C VAL A 197 22.61 -0.19 1.78
N ALA A 198 21.87 -1.28 1.66
CA ALA A 198 22.03 -2.27 0.61
C ALA A 198 20.79 -2.30 -0.27
N ILE A 199 20.98 -2.09 -1.57
CA ILE A 199 19.90 -2.24 -2.55
C ILE A 199 20.38 -3.25 -3.57
N ASP A 200 19.92 -4.48 -3.39
CA ASP A 200 20.40 -5.66 -4.09
C ASP A 200 19.30 -6.22 -4.98
N ILE A 201 19.70 -6.76 -6.13
CA ILE A 201 18.79 -7.49 -7.00
C ILE A 201 19.19 -8.96 -7.01
N TYR A 202 18.20 -9.79 -6.73
CA TYR A 202 18.32 -11.24 -6.78
C TYR A 202 17.47 -11.79 -7.89
N LYS A 203 17.88 -12.94 -8.42
CA LYS A 203 17.17 -13.63 -9.49
C LYS A 203 16.97 -15.08 -9.09
N PHE A 204 15.71 -15.50 -8.99
CA PHE A 204 15.33 -16.89 -8.79
C PHE A 204 14.83 -17.48 -10.10
N ASN A 205 15.45 -18.57 -10.55
CA ASN A 205 15.02 -19.26 -11.78
C ASN A 205 14.07 -20.41 -11.43
N LEU A 206 12.84 -20.36 -11.94
CA LEU A 206 11.79 -21.35 -11.64
C LEU A 206 12.19 -22.79 -12.03
N ASN A 207 12.92 -22.96 -13.13
CA ASN A 207 13.31 -24.28 -13.61
C ASN A 207 14.51 -24.88 -12.86
N LYS A 208 15.53 -24.06 -12.60
CA LYS A 208 16.74 -24.49 -11.89
C LYS A 208 16.55 -24.55 -10.39
N LYS A 209 15.59 -23.78 -9.85
CA LYS A 209 15.29 -23.68 -8.41
C LYS A 209 16.47 -23.11 -7.62
N GLU A 210 17.16 -22.14 -8.21
CA GLU A 210 18.35 -21.50 -7.68
C GLU A 210 18.12 -19.98 -7.60
N ILE A 211 18.67 -19.36 -6.55
CA ILE A 211 18.66 -17.91 -6.34
C ILE A 211 20.09 -17.37 -6.32
N ASP A 212 20.34 -16.35 -7.14
CA ASP A 212 21.63 -15.66 -7.22
C ASP A 212 21.45 -14.15 -7.02
N LYS A 213 22.44 -13.51 -6.39
CA LYS A 213 22.57 -12.04 -6.45
C LYS A 213 23.12 -11.66 -7.82
N VAL A 214 22.37 -10.85 -8.57
CA VAL A 214 22.72 -10.47 -9.96
C VAL A 214 23.12 -9.00 -10.09
N GLY A 215 23.04 -8.23 -9.01
CA GLY A 215 23.48 -6.83 -8.99
C GLY A 215 23.30 -6.19 -7.63
N GLU A 216 23.91 -5.02 -7.49
CA GLU A 216 23.84 -4.16 -6.32
C GLU A 216 23.89 -2.71 -6.77
N PHE A 217 23.11 -1.87 -6.11
CA PHE A 217 23.19 -0.43 -6.21
C PHE A 217 23.94 0.08 -4.98
N VAL A 218 25.11 0.69 -5.23
CA VAL A 218 25.92 1.32 -4.20
C VAL A 218 25.88 2.83 -4.41
N GLN A 219 25.23 3.56 -3.52
CA GLN A 219 25.40 5.01 -3.45
C GLN A 219 26.62 5.32 -2.59
N LYS A 220 27.57 6.10 -3.12
CA LYS A 220 28.69 6.59 -2.30
C LYS A 220 28.14 7.58 -1.29
N LYS A 221 28.10 7.20 -0.01
CA LYS A 221 27.86 8.09 1.12
C LYS A 221 28.83 9.26 1.03
N LYS A 222 28.31 10.50 0.98
CA LYS A 222 29.13 11.66 1.27
C LYS A 222 29.23 11.74 2.79
N ASP A 223 30.39 12.07 3.34
CA ASP A 223 30.57 12.20 4.79
C ASP A 223 29.58 13.19 5.44
N SER A 224 28.98 14.07 4.63
CA SER A 224 27.99 15.07 5.03
C SER A 224 26.52 14.62 4.91
N GLU A 225 26.23 13.38 4.51
CA GLU A 225 24.87 12.91 4.21
C GLU A 225 24.57 11.55 4.88
N ILE A 226 23.38 11.44 5.47
CA ILE A 226 22.76 10.18 5.90
C ILE A 226 21.95 9.65 4.72
N ILE A 227 22.05 8.35 4.44
CA ILE A 227 21.27 7.69 3.39
C ILE A 227 20.47 6.59 4.05
N ILE A 228 19.19 6.46 3.67
CA ILE A 228 18.35 5.31 4.02
C ILE A 228 17.55 4.87 2.79
N SER A 229 17.26 3.58 2.71
CA SER A 229 16.28 3.03 1.78
C SER A 229 14.87 3.30 2.29
N ASN A 230 14.01 3.78 1.40
CA ASN A 230 12.60 3.92 1.69
C ASN A 230 11.83 2.77 1.04
N ASN A 231 11.25 1.94 1.90
CA ASN A 231 10.55 0.71 1.55
C ASN A 231 9.04 0.92 1.30
N GLN A 232 8.54 2.16 1.45
CA GLN A 232 7.14 2.52 1.23
C GLN A 232 6.82 2.75 -0.25
N ILE A 233 7.78 3.23 -1.05
CA ILE A 233 7.59 3.50 -2.48
C ILE A 233 8.39 2.48 -3.29
N CYS A 234 7.75 1.35 -3.51
CA CYS A 234 8.31 0.16 -4.13
C CYS A 234 7.28 -0.42 -5.10
N PHE A 235 7.62 -0.63 -6.37
CA PHE A 235 6.67 -1.12 -7.37
C PHE A 235 7.35 -1.68 -8.62
N GLU A 236 6.62 -2.50 -9.38
CA GLU A 236 7.01 -2.93 -10.73
C GLU A 236 6.25 -2.11 -11.77
N TYR A 237 6.94 -1.69 -12.83
CA TYR A 237 6.30 -1.06 -13.98
C TYR A 237 7.13 -1.27 -15.26
N GLU A 238 6.52 -1.83 -16.29
CA GLU A 238 7.12 -2.09 -17.62
C GLU A 238 8.49 -2.82 -17.57
N ASP A 239 8.57 -3.94 -16.85
CA ASP A 239 9.78 -4.74 -16.67
C ASP A 239 10.90 -4.04 -15.87
N LYS A 240 10.53 -3.10 -15.00
CA LYS A 240 11.47 -2.41 -14.10
C LYS A 240 10.98 -2.48 -12.67
N LEU A 241 11.90 -2.73 -11.75
CA LEU A 241 11.64 -2.75 -10.32
C LEU A 241 12.13 -1.44 -9.72
N TYR A 242 11.20 -0.63 -9.22
CA TYR A 242 11.45 0.67 -8.65
C TYR A 242 11.53 0.61 -7.12
N SER A 243 12.42 1.40 -6.55
CA SER A 243 12.53 1.66 -5.10
C SER A 243 12.97 3.10 -4.88
N THR A 244 12.84 3.58 -3.66
CA THR A 244 13.32 4.91 -3.26
C THR A 244 14.47 4.86 -2.28
N ILE A 245 15.31 5.89 -2.35
CA ILE A 245 16.32 6.20 -1.35
C ILE A 245 16.13 7.63 -0.87
N GLU A 246 16.41 7.88 0.39
CA GLU A 246 16.34 9.18 1.00
C GLU A 246 17.73 9.63 1.41
N THR A 247 18.05 10.89 1.16
CA THR A 247 19.31 11.49 1.56
C THR A 247 19.06 12.69 2.46
N TYR A 248 19.66 12.71 3.65
CA TYR A 248 19.52 13.78 4.63
C TYR A 248 20.87 14.46 4.86
N PRO A 249 20.99 15.78 4.69
CA PRO A 249 22.20 16.49 5.08
C PRO A 249 22.42 16.40 6.60
N ASN A 250 23.66 16.12 7.03
CA ASN A 250 24.01 15.98 8.46
C ASN A 250 23.68 17.24 9.28
N ASP A 251 23.72 18.42 8.65
CA ASP A 251 23.43 19.72 9.25
C ASP A 251 21.92 20.06 9.24
N LYS A 252 21.11 19.37 8.43
CA LYS A 252 19.67 19.61 8.26
C LYS A 252 18.85 18.36 8.55
N LYS A 253 18.61 18.12 9.83
CA LYS A 253 17.89 16.97 10.40
C LYS A 253 16.40 16.82 9.99
N LYS A 254 15.87 17.58 9.03
CA LYS A 254 14.43 17.54 8.65
C LYS A 254 14.14 17.50 7.16
N ASN A 255 15.05 18.00 6.33
CA ASN A 255 14.77 18.23 4.92
C ASN A 255 15.67 17.31 4.09
N GLY A 256 15.26 16.05 3.99
CA GLY A 256 15.87 15.10 3.08
C GLY A 256 15.45 15.35 1.64
N GLU A 257 16.05 14.62 0.72
CA GLU A 257 15.63 14.50 -0.68
C GLU A 257 15.29 13.04 -0.96
N VAL A 258 14.24 12.79 -1.72
CA VAL A 258 13.87 11.42 -2.13
C VAL A 258 14.29 11.22 -3.58
N TYR A 259 15.00 10.12 -3.86
CA TYR A 259 15.42 9.73 -5.19
C TYR A 259 14.74 8.44 -5.60
N LEU A 260 14.33 8.36 -6.87
CA LEU A 260 13.78 7.14 -7.46
C LEU A 260 14.88 6.39 -8.21
N ILE A 261 15.10 5.15 -7.82
CA ILE A 261 16.03 4.22 -8.46
C ILE A 261 15.25 3.05 -9.03
N TYR A 262 15.81 2.40 -10.05
CA TYR A 262 15.19 1.20 -10.60
C TYR A 262 16.19 0.22 -11.19
N TYR A 263 15.82 -1.05 -11.13
CA TYR A 263 16.50 -2.11 -11.87
C TYR A 263 15.74 -2.40 -13.17
N ASP A 264 16.41 -2.24 -14.31
CA ASP A 264 15.85 -2.56 -15.62
C ASP A 264 16.11 -4.04 -15.95
N MET A 265 15.06 -4.87 -15.90
CA MET A 265 15.16 -6.32 -16.16
C MET A 265 15.46 -6.63 -17.64
N LYS A 266 15.32 -5.67 -18.57
CA LYS A 266 15.74 -5.82 -19.97
C LYS A 266 17.21 -5.56 -20.16
N LYS A 267 17.74 -4.54 -19.50
CA LYS A 267 19.15 -4.15 -19.61
C LYS A 267 20.05 -4.83 -18.57
N ASN A 268 19.46 -5.49 -17.58
CA ASN A 268 20.15 -6.18 -16.49
C ASN A 268 21.11 -5.24 -15.72
N LYS A 269 20.63 -4.04 -15.37
CA LYS A 269 21.40 -3.03 -14.64
C LYS A 269 20.51 -2.09 -13.85
N PHE A 270 21.09 -1.49 -12.82
CA PHE A 270 20.50 -0.35 -12.12
C PHE A 270 20.62 0.93 -12.96
N GLU A 271 19.56 1.71 -12.96
CA GLU A 271 19.50 3.09 -13.45
C GLU A 271 18.80 3.95 -12.39
N TYR A 272 18.90 5.27 -12.52
CA TYR A 272 18.28 6.20 -11.58
C TYR A 272 17.65 7.36 -12.34
N MET A 273 16.64 7.97 -11.74
CA MET A 273 16.09 9.22 -12.24
C MET A 273 17.05 10.37 -11.97
N GLU A 274 17.18 11.28 -12.93
CA GLU A 274 18.01 12.47 -12.75
C GLU A 274 17.38 13.41 -11.72
N GLY A 275 18.09 13.62 -10.61
CA GLY A 275 17.65 14.48 -9.51
C GLY A 275 16.63 13.83 -8.57
N PRO A 276 16.31 14.53 -7.46
CA PRO A 276 15.35 14.02 -6.49
C PRO A 276 13.91 14.20 -6.97
N ILE A 277 13.10 13.15 -6.81
CA ILE A 277 11.65 13.17 -7.10
C ILE A 277 10.87 14.01 -6.08
N ILE A 278 11.42 14.20 -4.88
CA ILE A 278 10.92 15.12 -3.85
C ILE A 278 12.11 15.91 -3.33
N ASN A 279 12.05 17.24 -3.46
CA ASN A 279 13.14 18.12 -3.05
C ASN A 279 12.91 18.73 -1.66
N ASN A 280 14.01 18.86 -0.91
CA ASN A 280 14.05 19.41 0.44
C ASN A 280 13.65 20.90 0.57
N LYS A 281 13.56 21.62 -0.56
CA LYS A 281 13.08 23.00 -0.64
C LYS A 281 11.56 23.11 -0.73
N ASP A 282 10.90 22.06 -1.22
CA ASP A 282 9.46 22.07 -1.47
C ASP A 282 8.65 21.74 -0.22
N ILE A 283 9.32 21.23 0.83
CA ILE A 283 8.70 20.77 2.08
C ILE A 283 9.57 21.09 3.29
N GLU A 284 8.92 21.45 4.40
CA GLU A 284 9.60 21.70 5.68
C GLU A 284 10.05 20.42 6.39
N SER A 285 9.43 19.29 6.07
CA SER A 285 9.86 17.97 6.51
C SER A 285 9.36 16.91 5.54
N ILE A 286 10.20 15.93 5.26
CA ILE A 286 9.77 14.68 4.67
C ILE A 286 9.21 13.81 5.80
N ASP A 287 7.95 13.41 5.68
CA ASP A 287 7.37 12.33 6.48
C ASP A 287 7.01 11.21 5.51
N THR A 288 8.01 10.42 5.13
CA THR A 288 7.88 9.38 4.10
C THR A 288 6.98 8.23 4.48
N ASP A 289 6.77 7.98 5.77
CA ASP A 289 5.78 7.04 6.27
C ASP A 289 4.34 7.47 5.90
N THR A 290 4.14 8.74 5.57
CA THR A 290 2.83 9.27 5.11
C THR A 290 2.73 9.43 3.60
N ILE A 291 3.81 9.20 2.84
CA ILE A 291 3.77 9.37 1.39
C ILE A 291 3.05 8.18 0.76
N GLN A 292 1.88 8.47 0.20
CA GLN A 292 1.14 7.52 -0.59
C GLN A 292 1.61 7.61 -2.05
N TYR A 293 1.62 6.48 -2.77
CA TYR A 293 1.86 6.47 -4.21
C TYR A 293 0.72 5.82 -5.02
N SER A 294 0.62 6.21 -6.29
CA SER A 294 -0.32 5.64 -7.26
C SER A 294 0.29 5.71 -8.66
N ILE A 295 0.05 4.71 -9.50
CA ILE A 295 0.57 4.66 -10.87
C ILE A 295 -0.61 4.65 -11.84
N GLU A 296 -0.64 5.62 -12.74
CA GLU A 296 -1.68 5.73 -13.76
C GLU A 296 -1.09 6.17 -15.10
N ASN A 297 -1.37 5.42 -16.16
CA ASN A 297 -0.98 5.74 -17.54
C ASN A 297 0.53 6.09 -17.70
N GLY A 298 1.40 5.33 -17.02
CA GLY A 298 2.85 5.53 -17.05
C GLY A 298 3.37 6.72 -16.27
N LYS A 299 2.55 7.25 -15.35
CA LYS A 299 2.94 8.27 -14.40
C LYS A 299 2.86 7.74 -12.98
N LEU A 300 3.93 7.93 -12.22
CA LEU A 300 3.94 7.79 -10.77
C LEU A 300 3.46 9.11 -10.15
N TYR A 301 2.44 9.02 -9.32
CA TYR A 301 1.94 10.10 -8.48
C TYR A 301 2.34 9.81 -7.05
N LEU A 302 2.83 10.83 -6.34
CA LEU A 302 3.12 10.76 -4.90
C LEU A 302 2.33 11.86 -4.21
N LEU A 303 1.65 11.54 -3.11
CA LEU A 303 1.01 12.52 -2.26
C LEU A 303 1.72 12.60 -0.92
N ASN A 304 2.14 13.81 -0.57
CA ASN A 304 2.60 14.13 0.76
C ASN A 304 1.58 15.08 1.41
N LYS A 305 1.16 14.78 2.64
CA LYS A 305 0.22 15.64 3.39
C LYS A 305 0.97 16.53 4.37
N ASN A 306 0.40 17.70 4.65
CA ASN A 306 0.88 18.59 5.68
C ASN A 306 -0.28 19.20 6.48
N ASP A 307 -0.31 18.92 7.78
CA ASP A 307 -1.37 19.32 8.71
C ASP A 307 -1.13 20.65 9.43
N LYS A 308 -0.27 21.54 8.90
CA LYS A 308 -0.06 22.89 9.48
C LYS A 308 -1.31 23.76 9.58
N ASP A 309 -2.31 23.49 8.76
CA ASP A 309 -3.57 24.25 8.71
C ASP A 309 -4.63 23.49 9.52
N GLU A 310 -5.23 24.16 10.52
CA GLU A 310 -6.24 23.55 11.39
C GLU A 310 -7.53 23.20 10.62
N SER A 311 -7.83 23.92 9.54
CA SER A 311 -9.07 23.74 8.77
C SER A 311 -8.89 22.88 7.51
N TYR A 312 -7.66 22.73 7.03
CA TYR A 312 -7.37 22.07 5.76
C TYR A 312 -6.22 21.07 5.87
N THR A 313 -6.38 19.93 5.20
CA THR A 313 -5.29 19.05 4.84
C THR A 313 -4.62 19.63 3.60
N ASN A 314 -3.40 20.14 3.75
CA ASN A 314 -2.61 20.56 2.59
C ASN A 314 -1.99 19.31 1.97
N ILE A 315 -2.15 19.15 0.66
CA ILE A 315 -1.66 17.99 -0.09
C ILE A 315 -0.71 18.51 -1.16
N ILE A 316 0.51 17.95 -1.20
CA ILE A 316 1.47 18.20 -2.27
C ILE A 316 1.53 16.95 -3.12
N GLN A 317 1.12 17.08 -4.38
CA GLN A 317 1.21 16.03 -5.38
C GLN A 317 2.48 16.21 -6.20
N TYR A 318 3.33 15.19 -6.21
CA TYR A 318 4.43 15.04 -7.16
C TYR A 318 3.98 14.14 -8.30
N THR A 319 4.44 14.42 -9.51
CA THR A 319 4.12 13.63 -10.70
C THR A 319 5.39 13.34 -11.46
N ILE A 320 5.60 12.07 -11.76
CA ILE A 320 6.81 11.56 -12.39
C ILE A 320 6.38 10.77 -13.62
N ASP A 321 6.84 11.18 -14.79
CA ASP A 321 6.69 10.45 -16.05
C ASP A 321 7.73 9.34 -16.11
N LEU A 322 7.29 8.10 -15.87
CA LEU A 322 8.15 6.91 -15.82
C LEU A 322 8.70 6.52 -17.19
N LYS A 323 7.99 6.89 -18.26
CA LYS A 323 8.40 6.58 -19.64
C LYS A 323 9.53 7.49 -20.11
N ASN A 324 9.43 8.78 -19.79
CA ASN A 324 10.40 9.79 -20.17
C ASN A 324 11.45 10.09 -19.08
N ASN A 325 11.39 9.38 -17.94
CA ASN A 325 12.25 9.60 -16.77
C ASN A 325 12.29 11.09 -16.36
N LYS A 326 11.12 11.73 -16.29
CA LYS A 326 11.02 13.17 -16.07
C LYS A 326 10.10 13.49 -14.89
N ILE A 327 10.55 14.40 -14.05
CA ILE A 327 9.73 14.98 -12.98
C ILE A 327 8.88 16.11 -13.58
N ASP A 328 7.56 15.98 -13.48
CA ASP A 328 6.61 17.05 -13.79
C ASP A 328 6.51 18.03 -12.61
N LYS A 329 5.80 19.14 -12.79
CA LYS A 329 5.62 20.13 -11.71
C LYS A 329 4.79 19.55 -10.55
N ASN A 330 5.17 19.91 -9.33
CA ASN A 330 4.34 19.69 -8.16
C ASN A 330 3.06 20.54 -8.21
N LYS A 331 2.01 20.04 -7.55
CA LYS A 331 0.74 20.76 -7.36
C LYS A 331 0.36 20.71 -5.90
N GLU A 332 -0.16 21.82 -5.40
CA GLU A 332 -0.68 21.92 -4.04
C GLU A 332 -2.19 21.98 -4.06
N TYR A 333 -2.81 21.23 -3.17
CA TYR A 333 -4.25 21.22 -2.96
C TYR A 333 -4.55 21.45 -1.48
N LYS A 334 -5.73 22.01 -1.22
CA LYS A 334 -6.29 22.12 0.13
C LYS A 334 -7.61 21.38 0.17
N VAL A 335 -7.69 20.40 1.03
CA VAL A 335 -8.92 19.64 1.27
C VAL A 335 -9.42 19.98 2.66
N GLU A 336 -10.71 20.30 2.78
CA GLU A 336 -11.33 20.65 4.05
C GLU A 336 -11.34 19.45 5.00
N LYS A 337 -10.97 19.67 6.26
CA LYS A 337 -10.96 18.62 7.28
C LYS A 337 -12.34 18.48 7.92
N LEU A 338 -12.79 17.25 8.18
CA LEU A 338 -13.98 17.03 9.01
C LEU A 338 -13.68 16.88 10.50
N ASN A 339 -12.39 16.81 10.86
CA ASN A 339 -11.91 16.69 12.23
C ASN A 339 -10.51 17.31 12.39
N GLU A 340 -9.95 17.36 13.60
CA GLU A 340 -8.69 18.08 13.88
C GLU A 340 -7.49 17.54 13.09
N MET A 341 -7.37 16.21 13.03
CA MET A 341 -6.32 15.47 12.35
C MET A 341 -6.89 14.74 11.13
N SER A 342 -6.04 14.45 10.14
CA SER A 342 -6.43 13.73 8.94
C SER A 342 -5.33 12.82 8.41
N HIS A 343 -5.70 11.77 7.68
CA HIS A 343 -4.78 10.94 6.91
C HIS A 343 -5.38 10.57 5.56
N ILE A 344 -4.52 10.30 4.59
CA ILE A 344 -4.90 9.81 3.26
C ILE A 344 -4.75 8.30 3.29
N GLU A 345 -5.82 7.57 3.00
CA GLU A 345 -5.82 6.10 3.01
C GLU A 345 -5.52 5.53 1.63
N SER A 346 -6.08 6.14 0.59
CA SER A 346 -5.79 5.80 -0.79
C SER A 346 -6.10 6.97 -1.71
N PHE A 347 -5.46 6.98 -2.87
CA PHE A 347 -5.74 7.97 -3.90
C PHE A 347 -5.46 7.44 -5.30
N ARG A 348 -6.08 8.06 -6.30
CA ARG A 348 -5.74 7.89 -7.72
C ARG A 348 -5.93 9.21 -8.47
N VAL A 349 -5.19 9.38 -9.55
CA VAL A 349 -5.36 10.51 -10.48
C VAL A 349 -5.93 9.97 -11.80
N ILE A 350 -7.21 10.23 -12.07
CA ILE A 350 -7.93 9.70 -13.23
C ILE A 350 -8.61 10.85 -13.97
N ASN A 351 -8.40 10.95 -15.28
CA ASN A 351 -9.06 11.95 -16.14
C ASN A 351 -8.97 13.40 -15.61
N LYS A 352 -7.78 13.81 -15.14
CA LYS A 352 -7.52 15.14 -14.57
C LYS A 352 -8.31 15.46 -13.29
N LYS A 353 -8.69 14.42 -12.54
CA LYS A 353 -9.27 14.54 -11.21
C LYS A 353 -8.44 13.71 -10.24
N LEU A 354 -8.20 14.27 -9.06
CA LEU A 354 -7.62 13.56 -7.93
C LEU A 354 -8.76 13.02 -7.07
N TYR A 355 -8.80 11.70 -6.89
CA TYR A 355 -9.76 10.99 -6.05
C TYR A 355 -9.05 10.54 -4.78
N LEU A 356 -9.65 10.77 -3.62
CA LEU A 356 -9.07 10.49 -2.31
C LEU A 356 -10.07 9.73 -1.44
N CYS A 357 -9.59 8.72 -0.73
CA CYS A 357 -10.20 8.24 0.51
C CYS A 357 -9.39 8.78 1.68
N MET A 358 -10.04 9.46 2.62
CA MET A 358 -9.37 10.11 3.75
C MET A 358 -10.10 9.78 5.05
N GLY A 359 -9.33 9.53 6.11
CA GLY A 359 -9.84 9.50 7.47
C GLY A 359 -9.55 10.82 8.19
N SER A 360 -10.41 11.21 9.13
CA SER A 360 -10.19 12.36 10.00
C SER A 360 -10.60 12.06 11.44
N TYR A 361 -9.79 12.44 12.42
CA TYR A 361 -10.00 12.11 13.84
C TYR A 361 -9.62 13.29 14.76
N LYS A 362 -10.10 13.29 16.01
CA LYS A 362 -9.71 14.31 17.01
C LYS A 362 -8.30 14.04 17.53
N ALA A 363 -7.52 15.08 17.81
CA ALA A 363 -6.21 14.89 18.42
C ALA A 363 -6.38 14.35 19.85
N ILE A 364 -5.78 13.17 20.12
CA ILE A 364 -5.92 12.50 21.43
C ILE A 364 -5.23 13.34 22.51
N ARG A 365 -5.97 13.69 23.57
CA ARG A 365 -5.43 14.29 24.80
C ARG A 365 -5.75 13.40 26.01
N GLY A 366 -5.10 12.24 26.16
CA GLY A 366 -5.31 11.32 27.28
C GLY A 366 -4.79 9.88 27.09
N GLU A 367 -4.91 9.03 28.13
CA GLU A 367 -4.24 7.71 28.24
C GLU A 367 -4.91 6.52 27.52
N TYR A 368 -6.14 6.63 26.99
CA TYR A 368 -6.76 5.54 26.23
C TYR A 368 -7.54 6.08 25.02
N SER A 369 -7.11 5.68 23.82
CA SER A 369 -7.63 6.08 22.51
C SER A 369 -8.69 5.10 22.03
N GLY A 370 -9.88 5.59 21.66
CA GLY A 370 -10.86 4.81 20.92
C GLY A 370 -11.13 5.47 19.57
N ASP A 371 -11.28 4.66 18.53
CA ASP A 371 -11.73 4.99 17.17
C ASP A 371 -13.13 5.65 17.10
N GLU A 372 -13.62 6.22 18.21
CA GLU A 372 -15.00 6.70 18.38
C GLU A 372 -15.32 7.99 17.59
N ASP A 373 -14.29 8.70 17.10
CA ASP A 373 -14.42 9.98 16.38
C ASP A 373 -13.82 9.95 14.96
N LEU A 374 -13.51 8.76 14.42
CA LEU A 374 -13.00 8.63 13.05
C LEU A 374 -14.10 8.92 12.03
N LYS A 375 -13.81 9.83 11.09
CA LYS A 375 -14.67 10.20 9.97
C LYS A 375 -14.02 9.81 8.66
N ASN A 376 -14.61 8.83 7.98
CA ASN A 376 -14.14 8.40 6.68
C ASN A 376 -14.81 9.22 5.58
N THR A 377 -14.02 9.68 4.63
CA THR A 377 -14.47 10.61 3.60
C THR A 377 -13.95 10.22 2.24
N ILE A 378 -14.75 10.54 1.22
CA ILE A 378 -14.34 10.51 -0.17
C ILE A 378 -14.30 11.91 -0.72
N VAL A 379 -13.25 12.22 -1.47
CA VAL A 379 -13.02 13.57 -2.01
C VAL A 379 -12.64 13.47 -3.47
N VAL A 380 -13.20 14.35 -4.28
CA VAL A 380 -12.83 14.55 -5.69
C VAL A 380 -12.34 15.98 -5.86
N VAL A 381 -11.13 16.14 -6.38
CA VAL A 381 -10.48 17.44 -6.61
C VAL A 381 -10.19 17.60 -8.11
N ASP A 382 -10.47 18.77 -8.67
CA ASP A 382 -10.04 19.13 -10.03
C ASP A 382 -8.52 19.35 -10.04
N GLU A 383 -7.80 18.52 -10.78
CA GLU A 383 -6.34 18.54 -10.85
C GLU A 383 -5.80 19.83 -11.52
N LYS A 384 -6.64 20.59 -12.24
CA LYS A 384 -6.22 21.81 -12.94
C LYS A 384 -6.20 23.03 -12.02
N ASN A 385 -7.19 23.18 -11.15
CA ASN A 385 -7.38 24.37 -10.33
C ASN A 385 -7.38 24.08 -8.82
N GLY A 386 -7.37 22.82 -8.41
CA GLY A 386 -7.32 22.39 -7.02
C GLY A 386 -8.64 22.52 -6.27
N ASN A 387 -9.75 22.80 -6.95
CA ASN A 387 -11.05 22.93 -6.32
C ASN A 387 -11.60 21.54 -5.92
N THR A 388 -12.12 21.43 -4.69
CA THR A 388 -12.96 20.29 -4.31
C THR A 388 -14.25 20.30 -5.12
N LEU A 389 -14.39 19.31 -6.00
CA LEU A 389 -15.56 19.09 -6.85
C LEU A 389 -16.66 18.33 -6.11
N TYR A 390 -16.27 17.41 -5.22
CA TYR A 390 -17.19 16.65 -4.39
C TYR A 390 -16.51 16.19 -3.10
N MET A 391 -17.28 16.14 -2.01
CA MET A 391 -16.90 15.57 -0.73
C MET A 391 -18.11 14.88 -0.09
N GLY A 392 -17.93 13.64 0.34
CA GLY A 392 -18.94 12.89 1.10
C GLY A 392 -18.32 12.20 2.32
N GLU A 393 -19.12 12.06 3.38
CA GLU A 393 -18.75 11.39 4.64
C GLU A 393 -19.47 10.04 4.74
N TYR A 394 -18.72 8.97 5.00
CA TYR A 394 -19.27 7.68 5.40
C TYR A 394 -19.62 7.70 6.88
N ILE A 395 -20.88 7.41 7.19
CA ILE A 395 -21.35 7.22 8.55
C ILE A 395 -21.43 5.71 8.79
N GLU A 396 -20.52 5.19 9.61
CA GLU A 396 -20.45 3.77 10.01
C GLU A 396 -20.45 3.68 11.54
N GLU A 397 -21.33 2.86 12.13
CA GLU A 397 -21.53 2.83 13.59
C GLU A 397 -20.33 2.24 14.38
N LYS A 398 -19.29 1.72 13.71
CA LYS A 398 -17.95 1.44 14.25
C LYS A 398 -16.92 1.38 13.11
N PRO A 399 -15.74 2.01 13.22
CA PRO A 399 -14.68 1.79 12.25
C PRO A 399 -14.04 0.44 12.58
N GLU A 400 -14.42 -0.59 11.84
CA GLU A 400 -13.61 -1.80 11.73
C GLU A 400 -12.55 -1.55 10.64
N ASP A 401 -11.37 -2.19 10.75
CA ASP A 401 -10.29 -2.09 9.77
C ASP A 401 -10.83 -2.22 8.34
N SER A 402 -10.90 -1.08 7.63
CA SER A 402 -11.48 -1.00 6.29
C SER A 402 -10.36 -0.83 5.26
N THR A 403 -10.44 -1.58 4.17
CA THR A 403 -9.58 -1.39 3.01
C THR A 403 -10.33 -0.59 1.96
N ASN A 404 -9.76 0.53 1.54
CA ASN A 404 -10.39 1.46 0.61
C ASN A 404 -9.77 1.39 -0.78
N PHE A 405 -10.61 1.28 -1.80
CA PHE A 405 -10.26 1.16 -3.20
C PHE A 405 -10.93 2.26 -4.01
N ILE A 406 -10.22 2.76 -5.01
CA ILE A 406 -10.75 3.70 -6.01
C ILE A 406 -10.59 3.00 -7.35
N LEU A 407 -11.69 2.64 -8.01
CA LEU A 407 -11.69 1.82 -9.24
C LEU A 407 -12.45 2.53 -10.37
N LYS A 408 -12.02 2.35 -11.61
CA LYS A 408 -12.80 2.70 -12.81
C LYS A 408 -13.91 1.66 -12.98
N ASN A 409 -15.04 2.03 -13.57
CA ASN A 409 -16.16 1.10 -13.78
C ASN A 409 -15.79 -0.18 -14.55
N ASN A 410 -14.77 -0.13 -15.41
CA ASN A 410 -14.29 -1.28 -16.20
C ASN A 410 -13.28 -2.17 -15.46
N GLU A 411 -12.94 -1.85 -14.20
CA GLU A 411 -12.00 -2.58 -13.35
C GLU A 411 -12.70 -3.52 -12.35
N ILE A 412 -14.03 -3.69 -12.45
CA ILE A 412 -14.85 -4.52 -11.54
C ILE A 412 -15.35 -5.80 -12.19
#